data_AF-A0A968JY06-F1
#
_entry.id   AF-A0A968JY06-F1
#
_cell.length_a   1.000
_cell.length_b   1.000
_cell.length_c   1.000
_cell.angle_alpha   90.00
_cell.angle_beta   90.00
_cell.angle_gamma   90.00
#
_symmetry.space_group_name_H-M   'P 1'
#
loop_
_entity.id
_entity.type
_entity.pdbx_description
1 polymer ?
#
loop_
_entity_poly.entity_id
_entity_poly.type
_entity_poly.pdbx_seq_one_letter_code
_entity_poly.pdbx_strand_id
1 'polypeptide(L)'
;MHNIKRTRAVSVIFIISGILFTTIITYIVSHNKGIYDETFYFFLTPNVLLISIGVFLLMKYIRIKNKKISSLLITISMYSYGIYLVHHLVLVFLRKAGINWELFDPILVFHSPQLYVFLFHY
;
A
#
# COMPACT_ATOMS: atom_id res chain seq x y z
N MET A 1 -25.51 12.31 -18.31
CA MET A 1 -24.18 12.02 -18.87
C MET A 1 -23.10 12.43 -17.87
N HIS A 2 -22.43 11.49 -17.21
CA HIS A 2 -21.31 11.80 -16.32
C HIS A 2 -20.12 12.28 -17.18
N ASN A 3 -19.68 13.53 -17.01
CA ASN A 3 -18.63 14.11 -17.85
C ASN A 3 -17.26 13.58 -17.41
N ILE A 4 -16.73 12.60 -18.14
CA ILE A 4 -15.46 11.91 -17.86
C ILE A 4 -14.30 12.90 -17.67
N LYS A 5 -14.30 14.04 -18.39
CA LYS A 5 -13.27 15.09 -18.23
C LYS A 5 -13.33 15.74 -16.84
N ARG A 6 -14.54 16.03 -16.34
CA ARG A 6 -14.75 16.59 -15.00
C ARG A 6 -14.27 15.63 -13.92
N THR A 7 -14.55 14.33 -14.08
CA THR A 7 -14.16 13.32 -13.09
C THR A 7 -12.65 13.13 -13.05
N ARG A 8 -11.97 13.14 -14.19
CA ARG A 8 -10.51 13.12 -14.24
C ARG A 8 -9.88 14.35 -13.58
N ALA A 9 -10.46 15.53 -13.80
CA ALA A 9 -9.99 16.76 -13.15
C ALA A 9 -10.12 16.65 -11.61
N VAL A 10 -11.27 16.20 -11.13
CA VAL A 10 -11.53 15.96 -9.69
C VAL A 10 -10.56 14.93 -9.12
N SER A 11 -10.30 13.83 -9.83
CA SER A 11 -9.30 12.82 -9.43
C SER A 11 -7.91 13.41 -9.21
N VAL A 12 -7.43 14.20 -10.17
CA VAL A 12 -6.11 14.82 -10.11
C VAL A 12 -6.03 15.80 -8.94
N ILE A 13 -7.08 16.58 -8.70
CA ILE A 13 -7.15 17.49 -7.55
C ILE A 13 -7.05 16.72 -6.23
N PHE A 14 -7.75 15.58 -6.08
CA PHE A 14 -7.67 14.76 -4.87
C PHE A 14 -6.27 14.16 -4.66
N ILE A 15 -5.62 13.70 -5.73
CA ILE A 15 -4.24 13.17 -5.66
C ILE A 15 -3.27 14.27 -5.24
N ILE A 16 -3.30 15.42 -5.93
CA ILE A 16 -2.38 16.53 -5.68
C ILE A 16 -2.59 17.09 -4.26
N SER A 17 -3.85 17.30 -3.85
CA SER A 17 -4.16 17.81 -2.51
C SER A 17 -3.68 16.86 -1.41
N GLY A 18 -3.89 15.55 -1.55
CA GLY A 18 -3.40 14.58 -0.58
C GLY A 18 -1.87 14.52 -0.50
N ILE A 19 -1.16 14.58 -1.64
CA ILE A 19 0.31 14.61 -1.67
C ILE A 19 0.83 15.89 -1.01
N LEU A 20 0.30 17.06 -1.39
CA LEU A 20 0.70 18.34 -0.81
C LEU A 20 0.43 18.37 0.70
N PHE A 21 -0.73 17.88 1.13
CA PHE A 21 -1.06 17.77 2.55
C PHE A 21 -0.02 16.93 3.29
N THR A 22 0.33 15.77 2.74
CA THR A 22 1.31 14.86 3.34
C THR A 22 2.68 15.54 3.46
N THR A 23 3.18 16.12 2.37
CA THR A 23 4.50 16.76 2.36
C THR A 23 4.56 17.99 3.26
N ILE A 24 3.57 18.87 3.21
CA ILE A 24 3.56 20.13 3.99
C ILE A 24 3.39 19.85 5.48
N ILE A 25 2.43 19.00 5.85
CA ILE A 25 2.17 18.70 7.26
C ILE A 25 3.37 17.95 7.86
N THR A 26 3.92 16.96 7.15
CA THR A 26 5.10 16.23 7.64
C THR A 26 6.29 17.18 7.81
N TYR A 27 6.50 18.13 6.89
CA TYR A 27 7.56 19.13 7.01
C TYR A 27 7.39 20.00 8.28
N ILE A 28 6.18 20.51 8.52
CA ILE A 28 5.89 21.36 9.69
C ILE A 28 6.08 20.56 10.99
N VAL A 29 5.52 19.35 11.06
CA VAL A 29 5.58 18.51 12.27
C VAL A 29 7.01 18.04 12.55
N SER A 30 7.75 17.62 11.52
CA SER A 30 9.13 17.19 11.67
C SER A 30 10.04 18.35 12.09
N HIS A 31 9.82 19.55 11.55
CA HIS A 31 10.57 20.74 11.94
C HIS A 31 10.30 21.12 13.39
N ASN A 32 9.04 21.10 13.83
CA ASN A 32 8.66 21.44 15.20
C ASN A 32 9.16 20.43 16.24
N LYS A 33 9.23 19.14 15.88
CA LYS A 33 9.71 18.07 16.78
C LYS A 33 11.23 17.90 16.78
N GLY A 34 11.94 18.45 15.79
CA GLY A 34 13.38 18.23 15.60
C GLY A 34 13.75 16.80 15.21
N ILE A 35 12.77 15.94 14.94
CA ILE A 35 12.90 14.53 14.58
C ILE A 35 11.95 14.27 13.41
N TYR A 36 12.39 13.45 12.45
CA TYR A 36 11.55 13.04 11.33
C TYR A 36 10.32 12.27 11.81
N ASP A 37 9.13 12.78 11.49
CA ASP A 37 7.85 12.19 11.90
C ASP A 37 7.10 11.66 10.67
N GLU A 38 6.89 10.34 10.63
CA GLU A 38 6.26 9.63 9.53
C GLU A 38 4.75 9.42 9.69
N THR A 39 4.12 10.01 10.71
CA THR A 39 2.70 9.77 11.05
C THR A 39 1.77 9.96 9.84
N PHE A 40 2.00 10.98 9.02
CA PHE A 40 1.14 11.30 7.87
C PHE A 40 1.41 10.43 6.63
N TYR A 41 2.46 9.60 6.66
CA TYR A 41 2.69 8.55 5.65
C TYR A 41 1.94 7.26 5.97
N PHE A 42 1.33 7.14 7.15
CA PHE A 42 0.61 5.94 7.53
C PHE A 42 -0.63 5.74 6.65
N PHE A 43 -0.89 4.49 6.27
CA PHE A 43 -1.93 4.13 5.31
C PHE A 43 -3.36 4.45 5.78
N LEU A 44 -3.56 4.60 7.08
CA LEU A 44 -4.86 4.89 7.70
C LEU A 44 -5.12 6.38 7.95
N THR A 45 -4.38 7.25 7.26
CA THR A 45 -4.53 8.70 7.39
C THR A 45 -5.52 9.27 6.36
N PRO A 46 -6.24 10.35 6.70
CA PRO A 46 -7.27 10.92 5.82
C PRO A 46 -6.70 11.45 4.50
N ASN A 47 -5.45 11.90 4.47
CA ASN A 47 -4.74 12.29 3.25
C ASN A 47 -4.51 11.10 2.31
N VAL A 48 -4.06 9.95 2.82
CA VAL A 48 -3.88 8.73 2.01
C VAL A 48 -5.24 8.27 1.45
N LEU A 49 -6.31 8.36 2.24
CA LEU A 49 -7.67 8.07 1.77
C LEU A 49 -8.08 8.94 0.57
N LEU A 50 -7.81 10.25 0.62
CA LEU A 50 -8.09 11.17 -0.50
C LEU A 50 -7.31 10.80 -1.77
N ILE A 51 -6.04 10.44 -1.62
CA ILE A 51 -5.21 9.97 -2.75
C ILE A 51 -5.82 8.68 -3.33
N SER A 52 -6.20 7.72 -2.49
CA SER A 52 -6.84 6.47 -2.93
C SER A 52 -8.15 6.71 -3.68
N ILE A 53 -9.00 7.62 -3.21
CA ILE A 53 -10.24 8.03 -3.91
C ILE A 53 -9.90 8.64 -5.27
N GLY A 54 -8.91 9.53 -5.33
CA GLY A 54 -8.45 10.15 -6.56
C GLY A 54 -7.96 9.13 -7.59
N VAL A 55 -7.09 8.21 -7.18
CA VAL A 55 -6.57 7.12 -8.02
C VAL A 55 -7.70 6.21 -8.50
N PHE A 56 -8.61 5.82 -7.62
CA PHE A 56 -9.76 5.00 -7.99
C PHE A 56 -10.63 5.69 -9.05
N LEU A 57 -11.00 6.96 -8.83
CA LEU A 57 -11.80 7.73 -9.78
C LEU A 57 -11.09 7.90 -11.14
N LEU A 58 -9.74 7.99 -11.14
CA LEU A 58 -8.94 8.09 -12.35
C LEU A 58 -8.99 6.81 -13.17
N MET A 59 -8.92 5.65 -12.51
CA MET A 59 -8.94 4.34 -13.16
C MET A 59 -10.35 3.79 -13.44
N LYS A 60 -11.39 4.27 -12.74
CA LYS A 60 -12.78 3.78 -12.82
C LYS A 60 -13.35 3.70 -14.24
N TYR A 61 -12.94 4.59 -15.13
CA TYR A 61 -13.44 4.67 -16.51
C TYR A 61 -12.51 4.04 -17.55
N ILE A 62 -11.38 3.47 -17.13
CA ILE A 62 -10.45 2.79 -18.03
C ILE A 62 -11.01 1.40 -18.34
N ARG A 63 -11.46 1.20 -19.58
CA ARG A 63 -11.85 -0.12 -20.09
C ARG A 63 -10.65 -0.80 -20.75
N ILE A 64 -10.13 -1.83 -20.12
CA ILE A 64 -9.03 -2.64 -20.65
C ILE A 64 -9.60 -3.60 -21.69
N LYS A 65 -9.32 -3.34 -22.98
CA LYS A 65 -9.79 -4.19 -24.09
C LYS A 65 -8.92 -5.43 -24.30
N ASN A 66 -7.69 -5.42 -23.80
CA ASN A 66 -6.73 -6.51 -23.98
C ASN A 66 -6.94 -7.61 -22.93
N LYS A 67 -7.34 -8.81 -23.38
CA LYS A 67 -7.57 -9.98 -22.52
C LYS A 67 -6.34 -10.39 -21.70
N LYS A 68 -5.12 -10.24 -22.24
CA LYS A 68 -3.87 -10.59 -21.52
C LYS A 68 -3.65 -9.66 -20.32
N ILE A 69 -3.81 -8.36 -20.52
CA ILE A 69 -3.65 -7.35 -19.47
C ILE A 69 -4.74 -7.51 -18.40
N SER A 70 -5.98 -7.76 -18.83
CA SER A 70 -7.08 -8.00 -17.90
C SER A 70 -6.84 -9.25 -17.03
N SER A 71 -6.37 -10.35 -17.63
CA SER A 71 -6.04 -11.58 -16.89
C SER A 71 -4.93 -11.32 -15.87
N LEU A 72 -3.85 -10.64 -16.27
CA LEU A 72 -2.73 -10.31 -15.39
C LEU A 72 -3.16 -9.43 -14.20
N LEU A 73 -4.00 -8.43 -14.41
CA LEU A 73 -4.51 -7.58 -13.33
C LEU A 73 -5.41 -8.35 -12.36
N ILE A 74 -6.23 -9.27 -12.84
CA ILE A 74 -7.06 -10.14 -11.99
C ILE A 74 -6.16 -11.05 -11.14
N THR A 75 -5.15 -11.67 -11.76
CA THR A 75 -4.16 -12.50 -11.08
C THR A 75 -3.46 -11.72 -9.97
N ILE A 76 -2.90 -10.55 -10.28
CA ILE A 76 -2.24 -9.69 -9.29
C ILE A 76 -3.21 -9.32 -8.17
N SER A 77 -4.42 -8.87 -8.51
CA SER A 77 -5.42 -8.49 -7.50
C SER A 77 -5.78 -9.64 -6.57
N MET A 78 -5.92 -10.86 -7.10
CA MET A 78 -6.30 -12.05 -6.33
C MET A 78 -5.18 -12.47 -5.38
N TYR A 79 -3.94 -12.52 -5.87
CA TYR A 79 -2.80 -12.92 -5.05
C TYR A 79 -2.37 -11.82 -4.07
N SER A 80 -2.35 -10.55 -4.46
CA SER A 80 -1.94 -9.45 -3.57
C SER A 80 -2.85 -9.31 -2.35
N TYR A 81 -4.17 -9.43 -2.52
CA TYR A 81 -5.10 -9.35 -1.40
C TYR A 81 -4.97 -10.56 -0.47
N GLY A 82 -4.91 -11.77 -1.05
CA GLY A 82 -4.74 -13.00 -0.28
C GLY A 82 -3.43 -13.03 0.52
N ILE A 83 -2.31 -12.68 -0.12
CA ILE A 83 -1.00 -12.65 0.53
C ILE A 83 -1.00 -11.65 1.69
N TYR A 84 -1.54 -10.44 1.51
CA TYR A 84 -1.52 -9.44 2.58
C TYR A 84 -2.34 -9.86 3.81
N LEU A 85 -3.51 -10.45 3.58
CA LEU A 85 -4.40 -10.92 4.64
C LEU A 85 -3.84 -12.16 5.35
N VAL A 86 -3.41 -13.16 4.58
CA VAL A 86 -2.84 -14.40 5.12
C VAL A 86 -1.53 -14.09 5.86
N HIS A 87 -0.70 -13.18 5.34
CA HIS A 87 0.55 -12.79 6.00
C HIS A 87 0.29 -12.30 7.43
N HIS A 88 -0.54 -11.26 7.61
CA HIS A 88 -0.84 -10.75 8.95
C HIS A 88 -1.51 -11.81 9.85
N LEU A 89 -2.38 -12.64 9.28
CA LEU A 89 -3.11 -13.66 10.02
C LEU A 89 -2.15 -14.76 10.52
N VAL A 90 -1.28 -15.27 9.65
CA VAL A 90 -0.21 -16.23 10.00
C VAL A 90 0.70 -15.65 11.08
N LEU A 91 1.12 -14.39 10.97
CA LEU A 91 1.93 -13.74 12.01
C LEU A 91 1.23 -13.67 13.36
N VAL A 92 -0.07 -13.37 13.39
CA VAL A 92 -0.85 -13.37 14.63
C VAL A 92 -0.94 -14.78 15.22
N PHE A 93 -1.10 -15.81 14.39
CA PHE A 93 -1.13 -17.20 14.86
C PHE A 93 0.23 -17.68 15.38
N LEU A 94 1.33 -17.39 14.70
CA LEU A 94 2.69 -17.71 15.18
C LEU A 94 2.99 -17.02 16.51
N ARG A 95 2.63 -15.73 16.63
CA ARG A 95 2.78 -14.96 17.88
C ARG A 95 1.96 -15.56 19.02
N LYS A 96 0.72 -16.01 18.75
CA LYS A 96 -0.11 -16.72 19.73
C LYS A 96 0.47 -18.09 20.10
N ALA A 97 1.18 -18.75 19.19
CA ALA A 97 1.88 -20.01 19.44
C ALA A 97 3.22 -19.83 20.19
N GLY A 98 3.59 -18.60 20.57
CA GLY A 98 4.83 -18.30 21.31
C GLY A 98 6.07 -18.19 20.44
N ILE A 99 5.94 -18.27 19.11
CA ILE A 99 7.04 -18.04 18.17
C ILE A 99 7.11 -16.54 17.90
N ASN A 100 7.92 -15.86 18.69
CA ASN A 100 8.22 -14.44 18.49
C ASN A 100 9.45 -14.28 17.59
N TRP A 101 9.49 -13.14 16.88
CA TRP A 101 10.58 -12.73 15.99
C TRP A 101 11.96 -12.67 16.64
N GLU A 102 12.01 -12.68 17.97
CA GLU A 102 13.24 -12.70 18.78
C GLU A 102 14.00 -14.04 18.70
N LEU A 103 13.36 -15.11 18.22
CA LEU A 103 14.02 -16.41 17.97
C LEU A 103 14.84 -16.42 16.67
N PHE A 104 14.71 -15.41 15.83
CA PHE A 104 15.45 -15.28 14.57
C PHE A 104 16.54 -14.22 14.74
N ASP A 105 17.78 -14.68 14.94
CA ASP A 105 18.96 -13.82 15.03
C ASP A 105 19.03 -12.86 13.81
N PRO A 106 19.25 -11.54 14.02
CA PRO A 106 19.20 -10.52 12.96
C PRO A 106 20.18 -10.78 11.80
N ILE A 107 21.24 -11.57 12.03
CA ILE A 107 22.25 -11.92 11.04
C ILE A 107 21.69 -12.91 9.99
N LEU A 108 20.79 -13.80 10.38
CA LEU A 108 20.19 -14.78 9.46
C LEU A 108 19.11 -14.14 8.56
N VAL A 109 18.50 -13.05 9.02
CA VAL A 109 17.43 -12.31 8.32
C VAL A 109 17.99 -11.45 7.17
N PHE A 110 19.25 -11.00 7.23
CA PHE A 110 19.81 -10.09 6.23
C PHE A 110 20.19 -10.76 4.90
N HIS A 111 20.37 -12.09 4.88
CA HIS A 111 20.72 -12.84 3.65
C HIS A 111 19.59 -13.73 3.11
N SER A 112 18.51 -13.91 3.87
CA SER A 112 17.48 -14.90 3.55
C SER A 112 16.08 -14.39 3.19
N PRO A 113 15.72 -13.09 3.03
CA PRO A 113 14.34 -12.78 2.65
C PRO A 113 13.99 -13.37 1.27
N GLN A 114 14.99 -13.46 0.40
CA GLN A 114 14.86 -14.00 -0.95
C GLN A 114 14.79 -15.54 -0.95
N LEU A 115 15.54 -16.21 -0.07
CA LEU A 115 15.54 -17.68 0.03
C LEU A 115 14.27 -18.21 0.72
N TYR A 116 13.72 -17.49 1.70
CA TYR A 116 12.48 -17.87 2.40
C TYR A 116 11.25 -17.75 1.51
N VAL A 117 11.20 -16.72 0.66
CA VAL A 117 10.17 -16.56 -0.37
C VAL A 117 10.30 -17.63 -1.47
N PHE A 118 11.51 -18.12 -1.75
CA PHE A 118 11.74 -19.15 -2.77
C PHE A 118 11.46 -20.59 -2.28
N LEU A 119 11.72 -20.89 -1.01
CA LEU A 119 11.53 -22.24 -0.43
C LEU A 119 10.09 -22.54 -0.02
N PHE A 120 9.27 -21.52 0.25
CA PHE A 120 7.86 -21.68 0.65
C PHE A 120 6.85 -21.29 -0.45
N HIS A 121 7.31 -21.02 -1.68
CA HIS A 121 6.46 -20.69 -2.82
C HIS A 121 6.63 -21.64 -4.02
N TYR A 122 6.65 -22.94 -3.73
CA TYR A 122 6.23 -24.03 -4.62
C TYR A 122 5.40 -25.06 -3.84
#